data_AF-A0A372BGS6-F1
#
_entry.id   AF-A0A372BGS6-F1
#
_cell.length_a   1.000
_cell.length_b   1.000
_cell.length_c   1.000
_cell.angle_alpha   90.00
_cell.angle_beta   90.00
_cell.angle_gamma   90.00
#
_symmetry.space_group_name_H-M   'P 1'
#
loop_
_entity.id
_entity.type
_entity.pdbx_description
1 polymer ?
#
loop_
_entity_poly.entity_id
_entity_poly.type
_entity_poly.pdbx_seq_one_letter_code
_entity_poly.pdbx_strand_id
1 'polypeptide(L)'
;MKYVIYADEAWTQSNPLYRYHCIFGGLISTENHFKVLDKQIKSLKKQHNYSSKEIKWSRISVQNINFYNDLLQVVENFINTTTETKYRQMFMDRAYRYTGTPCSEIETQFKIYYQFLKHCFGFEHATKNTYITLKLDTHSSHYHRHQLTEYLKSLVFSNVKIKVEFIDSKKSCALQICDLLMGAAGYHGNKISWDLLPGKKRRTKNQLMKAAFSKNVYELLKRIDATHRGSKAFNWFETTGTGGVTVARYNHKLRIWKFIPTLHVYDPSWEDSAFPKNAVRKK
;
A
#
# COMPACT_ATOMS: atom_id res chain seq x y z
N MET A 1 20.71 6.51 -12.87
CA MET A 1 20.17 6.48 -11.49
C MET A 1 19.90 5.03 -11.11
N LYS A 2 20.02 4.66 -9.84
CA LYS A 2 19.75 3.31 -9.34
C LYS A 2 18.73 3.39 -8.21
N TYR A 3 17.58 2.73 -8.38
CA TYR A 3 16.50 2.69 -7.41
C TYR A 3 16.18 1.26 -7.01
N VAL A 4 15.67 1.11 -5.80
CA VAL A 4 15.07 -0.11 -5.30
C VAL A 4 13.60 0.18 -5.04
N ILE A 5 12.74 -0.77 -5.38
CA ILE A 5 11.32 -0.71 -5.10
C ILE A 5 10.97 -1.93 -4.28
N TYR A 6 10.31 -1.73 -3.15
CA TYR A 6 9.66 -2.80 -2.41
C TYR A 6 8.17 -2.67 -2.64
N ALA A 7 7.51 -3.75 -3.05
CA ALA A 7 6.08 -3.77 -3.28
C ALA A 7 5.48 -5.07 -2.74
N ASP A 8 4.25 -4.95 -2.25
CA ASP A 8 3.50 -6.05 -1.65
C ASP A 8 1.99 -5.81 -1.79
N GLU A 9 1.20 -6.80 -1.43
CA GLU A 9 -0.26 -6.77 -1.44
C GLU A 9 -0.89 -7.08 -0.08
N ALA A 10 -2.10 -6.57 0.15
CA ALA A 10 -2.92 -6.87 1.32
C ALA A 10 -4.41 -6.77 0.97
N TRP A 11 -5.28 -7.23 1.87
CA TRP A 11 -6.73 -7.16 1.72
C TRP A 11 -7.26 -7.90 0.47
N THR A 12 -6.69 -9.08 0.21
CA THR A 12 -7.00 -9.94 -0.95
C THR A 12 -7.96 -11.08 -0.62
N GLN A 13 -8.43 -11.17 0.63
CA GLN A 13 -9.38 -12.18 1.06
C GLN A 13 -10.73 -12.08 0.33
N SER A 14 -11.33 -13.24 0.08
CA SER A 14 -12.67 -13.39 -0.49
C SER A 14 -13.77 -13.62 0.54
N ASN A 15 -13.41 -13.84 1.81
CA ASN A 15 -14.39 -13.93 2.89
C ASN A 15 -13.83 -13.36 4.21
N PRO A 16 -14.51 -12.38 4.84
CA PRO A 16 -15.64 -11.62 4.29
C PRO A 16 -15.19 -10.66 3.18
N LEU A 17 -16.13 -10.23 2.34
CA LEU A 17 -15.85 -9.22 1.30
C LEU A 17 -15.83 -7.82 1.91
N TYR A 18 -14.83 -7.05 1.50
CA TYR A 18 -14.66 -5.64 1.88
C TYR A 18 -14.71 -4.74 0.65
N ARG A 19 -15.31 -3.55 0.77
CA ARG A 19 -15.42 -2.58 -0.32
C ARG A 19 -14.06 -2.28 -0.95
N TYR A 20 -13.13 -1.79 -0.14
CA TYR A 20 -11.76 -1.51 -0.57
C TYR A 20 -10.93 -2.78 -0.37
N HIS A 21 -10.45 -3.34 -1.48
CA HIS A 21 -9.79 -4.65 -1.53
C HIS A 21 -8.65 -4.63 -2.54
N CYS A 22 -7.84 -5.70 -2.56
CA CYS A 22 -6.64 -5.81 -3.40
C CYS A 22 -5.80 -4.54 -3.29
N ILE A 23 -5.38 -4.23 -2.07
CA ILE A 23 -4.57 -3.06 -1.77
C ILE A 23 -3.12 -3.43 -2.07
N PHE A 24 -2.47 -2.66 -2.94
CA PHE A 24 -1.06 -2.78 -3.27
C PHE A 24 -0.33 -1.55 -2.79
N GLY A 25 0.85 -1.75 -2.21
CA GLY A 25 1.65 -0.71 -1.61
C GLY A 25 3.09 -0.84 -2.08
N GLY A 26 3.76 0.28 -2.30
CA GLY A 26 5.13 0.27 -2.76
C GLY A 26 5.95 1.47 -2.30
N LEU A 27 7.17 1.20 -1.85
CA LEU A 27 8.18 2.20 -1.50
C LEU A 27 9.29 2.17 -2.54
N ILE A 28 9.60 3.33 -3.11
CA ILE A 28 10.76 3.52 -4.00
C ILE A 28 11.75 4.45 -3.31
N SER A 29 13.04 4.13 -3.39
CA SER A 29 14.14 5.01 -2.99
C SER A 29 15.47 4.46 -3.54
N THR A 30 16.59 5.09 -3.18
CA THR A 30 17.93 4.54 -3.44
C THR A 30 18.30 3.48 -2.40
N GLU A 31 19.21 2.58 -2.75
CA GLU A 31 19.66 1.52 -1.85
C GLU A 31 20.27 2.07 -0.55
N ASN A 32 21.02 3.17 -0.63
CA ASN A 32 21.63 3.81 0.55
C ASN A 32 20.57 4.34 1.51
N HIS A 33 19.47 4.90 1.01
CA HIS A 33 18.39 5.40 1.86
C HIS A 33 17.64 4.26 2.54
N PHE A 34 17.41 3.14 1.86
CA PHE A 34 16.87 1.95 2.52
C PHE A 34 17.81 1.39 3.59
N LYS A 35 19.14 1.41 3.38
CA LYS A 35 20.12 1.01 4.42
C LYS A 35 20.04 1.91 5.66
N VAL A 36 19.83 3.23 5.48
CA VAL A 36 19.62 4.16 6.60
C VAL A 36 18.31 3.86 7.32
N LEU A 37 17.21 3.65 6.58
CA LEU A 37 15.92 3.26 7.15
C LEU A 37 16.03 1.97 7.97
N ASP A 38 16.69 0.94 7.44
CA ASP A 38 16.90 -0.33 8.14
C ASP A 38 17.67 -0.15 9.45
N LYS A 39 18.70 0.71 9.47
CA LYS A 39 19.45 1.03 10.70
C LYS A 39 18.56 1.74 11.72
N GLN A 40 17.78 2.73 11.29
CA GLN A 40 16.85 3.46 12.17
C GLN A 40 15.80 2.52 12.77
N ILE A 41 15.18 1.65 11.96
CA ILE A 41 14.18 0.68 12.42
C ILE A 41 14.80 -0.35 13.36
N LYS A 42 16.00 -0.85 13.08
CA LYS A 42 16.71 -1.77 13.99
C LYS A 42 16.99 -1.12 15.36
N SER A 43 17.44 0.14 15.36
CA SER A 43 17.63 0.91 16.59
C SER A 43 16.31 1.09 17.35
N LEU A 44 15.24 1.48 16.64
CA LEU A 44 13.92 1.66 17.22
C LEU A 44 13.36 0.36 17.81
N LYS A 45 13.51 -0.77 17.09
CA LYS A 45 13.13 -2.09 17.60
C LYS A 45 13.88 -2.43 18.89
N LYS A 46 15.18 -2.10 18.99
CA LYS A 46 15.95 -2.33 20.21
C LYS A 46 15.44 -1.47 21.37
N GLN A 47 15.18 -0.19 21.13
CA GLN A 47 14.66 0.75 22.15
C GLN A 47 13.33 0.29 22.75
N HIS A 48 12.47 -0.33 21.94
CA HIS A 48 11.14 -0.80 22.35
C HIS A 48 11.06 -2.30 22.68
N ASN A 49 12.20 -2.99 22.83
CA ASN A 49 12.24 -4.45 23.06
C ASN A 49 11.43 -5.27 22.02
N TYR A 50 11.51 -4.85 20.75
CA TYR A 50 10.80 -5.42 19.59
C TYR A 50 11.74 -6.14 18.60
N SER A 51 13.02 -6.34 18.93
CA SER A 51 14.05 -6.86 18.01
C SER A 51 13.74 -8.23 17.39
N SER A 52 13.09 -9.13 18.14
CA SER A 52 12.74 -10.48 17.66
C SER A 52 11.41 -10.54 16.89
N LYS A 53 10.71 -9.41 16.79
CA LYS A 53 9.36 -9.35 16.22
C LYS A 53 9.38 -8.68 14.85
N GLU A 54 8.65 -9.31 13.94
CA GLU A 54 8.30 -8.74 12.64
C GLU A 54 7.25 -7.65 12.82
N ILE A 55 7.42 -6.53 12.13
CA ILE A 55 6.42 -5.47 12.06
C ILE A 55 5.30 -5.97 11.15
N LYS A 56 4.07 -6.07 11.66
CA LYS A 56 2.87 -6.41 10.87
C LYS A 56 1.65 -5.71 11.42
N TRP A 57 0.71 -5.33 10.56
CA TRP A 57 -0.59 -4.79 10.97
C TRP A 57 -1.33 -5.71 11.96
N SER A 58 -1.26 -7.02 11.73
CA SER A 58 -1.89 -8.03 12.59
C SER A 58 -1.29 -8.07 14.00
N ARG A 59 -0.03 -7.66 14.17
CA ARG A 59 0.73 -7.70 15.43
C ARG A 59 0.63 -6.42 16.28
N ILE A 60 -0.05 -5.39 15.81
CA ILE A 60 -0.29 -4.18 16.59
C ILE A 60 -1.20 -4.52 17.78
N SER A 61 -0.77 -4.12 18.97
CA SER A 61 -1.49 -4.28 20.23
C SER A 61 -1.29 -3.06 21.13
N VAL A 62 -2.10 -2.95 22.18
CA VAL A 62 -1.96 -1.85 23.16
C VAL A 62 -0.56 -1.83 23.79
N GLN A 63 0.07 -2.99 23.98
CA GLN A 63 1.39 -3.10 24.61
C GLN A 63 2.54 -2.56 23.75
N ASN A 64 2.38 -2.56 22.43
CA ASN A 64 3.45 -2.17 21.50
C ASN A 64 3.11 -0.92 20.68
N ILE A 65 2.01 -0.22 20.99
CA ILE A 65 1.55 0.90 20.18
C ILE A 65 2.55 2.06 20.12
N ASN A 66 3.31 2.29 21.19
CA ASN A 66 4.33 3.35 21.22
C ASN A 66 5.42 3.10 20.18
N PHE A 67 5.88 1.85 20.04
CA PHE A 67 6.81 1.45 18.98
C PHE A 67 6.25 1.76 17.59
N TYR A 68 4.98 1.41 17.34
CA TYR A 68 4.35 1.66 16.05
C TYR A 68 4.16 3.15 15.76
N ASN A 69 3.83 3.96 16.77
CA ASN A 69 3.73 5.42 16.62
C ASN A 69 5.09 6.05 16.29
N ASP A 70 6.16 5.65 16.97
CA ASP A 70 7.52 6.11 16.67
C ASP A 70 7.99 5.62 15.29
N LEU A 71 7.59 4.41 14.89
CA LEU A 71 7.86 3.87 13.57
C LEU A 71 7.22 4.74 12.47
N LEU A 72 6.02 5.28 12.69
CA LEU A 72 5.40 6.21 11.74
C LEU A 72 6.21 7.49 11.57
N GLN A 73 6.84 8.00 12.64
CA GLN A 73 7.72 9.17 12.54
C GLN A 73 8.97 8.84 11.70
N VAL A 74 9.56 7.67 11.89
CA VAL A 74 10.69 7.19 11.07
C VAL A 74 10.28 7.07 9.60
N VAL A 75 9.09 6.52 9.32
CA VAL A 75 8.55 6.40 7.94
C VAL A 75 8.29 7.76 7.31
N GLU A 76 7.69 8.70 8.04
CA GLU A 76 7.45 10.07 7.57
C GLU A 76 8.77 10.77 7.23
N ASN A 77 9.76 10.67 8.12
CA ASN A 77 11.09 11.21 7.89
C ASN A 77 11.75 10.58 6.66
N PHE A 78 11.68 9.26 6.51
CA PHE A 78 12.22 8.56 5.35
C PHE A 78 11.64 9.05 4.02
N ILE A 79 10.32 9.23 3.94
CA ILE A 79 9.65 9.75 2.73
C ILE A 79 10.01 11.22 2.50
N ASN A 80 10.15 12.02 3.56
CA ASN A 80 10.44 13.43 3.43
C ASN A 80 11.91 13.73 3.10
N THR A 81 12.86 12.88 3.51
CA THR A 81 14.30 13.15 3.44
C THR A 81 14.81 13.43 2.02
N THR A 82 14.31 12.73 0.99
CA THR A 82 14.81 12.90 -0.39
C THR A 82 13.72 12.94 -1.44
N THR A 83 13.98 13.61 -2.55
CA THR A 83 13.03 13.72 -3.69
C THR A 83 12.76 12.37 -4.37
N GLU A 84 13.69 11.43 -4.22
CA GLU A 84 13.69 10.11 -4.80
C GLU A 84 12.84 9.12 -3.99
N THR A 85 12.66 9.37 -2.69
CA THR A 85 11.82 8.51 -1.86
C THR A 85 10.35 8.80 -2.09
N LYS A 86 9.59 7.77 -2.44
CA LYS A 86 8.16 7.90 -2.73
C LYS A 86 7.39 6.70 -2.20
N TYR A 87 6.15 6.94 -1.79
CA TYR A 87 5.16 5.91 -1.50
C TYR A 87 4.08 5.90 -2.58
N ARG A 88 3.67 4.69 -2.97
CA ARG A 88 2.63 4.42 -3.95
C ARG A 88 1.64 3.44 -3.35
N GLN A 89 0.36 3.71 -3.55
CA GLN A 89 -0.70 2.79 -3.17
C GLN A 89 -1.70 2.69 -4.32
N MET A 90 -2.19 1.49 -4.56
CA MET A 90 -3.35 1.26 -5.41
C MET A 90 -4.33 0.34 -4.68
N PHE A 91 -5.61 0.48 -4.95
CA PHE A 91 -6.63 -0.44 -4.44
C PHE A 91 -7.80 -0.50 -5.42
N MET A 92 -8.63 -1.52 -5.26
CA MET A 92 -9.90 -1.66 -5.96
C MET A 92 -11.07 -1.28 -5.06
N ASP A 93 -12.13 -0.76 -5.67
CA ASP A 93 -13.39 -0.43 -5.00
C ASP A 93 -14.51 -1.32 -5.57
N ARG A 94 -15.14 -2.15 -4.73
CA ARG A 94 -16.22 -3.07 -5.16
C ARG A 94 -17.45 -2.34 -5.70
N ALA A 95 -17.59 -1.04 -5.45
CA ALA A 95 -18.59 -0.22 -6.12
C ALA A 95 -18.41 -0.20 -7.65
N TYR A 96 -17.24 -0.56 -8.17
CA TYR A 96 -16.95 -0.63 -9.61
C TYR A 96 -16.67 -2.07 -10.03
N ARG A 97 -17.74 -2.82 -10.31
CA ARG A 97 -17.65 -4.25 -10.66
C ARG A 97 -17.24 -4.43 -12.11
N TYR A 98 -16.13 -5.12 -12.35
CA TYR A 98 -15.67 -5.47 -13.70
C TYR A 98 -16.68 -6.36 -14.44
N THR A 99 -16.92 -6.06 -15.72
CA THR A 99 -17.90 -6.78 -16.58
C THR A 99 -17.30 -7.36 -17.86
N GLY A 100 -15.98 -7.33 -18.03
CA GLY A 100 -15.32 -8.00 -19.14
C GLY A 100 -15.16 -9.51 -18.90
N THR A 101 -14.22 -10.13 -19.62
CA THR A 101 -13.99 -11.59 -19.55
C THR A 101 -13.72 -12.07 -18.12
N PRO A 102 -14.54 -12.98 -17.57
CA PRO A 102 -14.33 -13.54 -16.25
C PRO A 102 -12.96 -14.23 -16.14
N CYS A 103 -12.33 -14.13 -14.98
CA CYS A 103 -11.18 -14.95 -14.60
C CYS A 103 -11.23 -15.21 -13.10
N SER A 104 -10.40 -16.14 -12.62
CA SER A 104 -10.39 -16.47 -11.20
C SER A 104 -9.97 -15.27 -10.34
N GLU A 105 -10.31 -15.29 -9.05
CA GLU A 105 -9.94 -14.23 -8.10
C GLU A 105 -8.42 -14.05 -8.03
N ILE A 106 -7.68 -15.15 -8.03
CA ILE A 106 -6.21 -15.16 -7.99
C ILE A 106 -5.61 -14.56 -9.27
N GLU A 107 -6.10 -14.93 -10.45
CA GLU A 107 -5.66 -14.35 -11.72
C GLU A 107 -5.99 -12.86 -11.81
N THR A 108 -7.17 -12.46 -11.31
CA THR A 108 -7.56 -11.05 -11.21
C THR A 108 -6.55 -10.30 -10.34
N GLN A 109 -6.26 -10.80 -9.14
CA GLN A 109 -5.27 -10.20 -8.24
C GLN A 109 -3.91 -10.02 -8.94
N PHE A 110 -3.41 -11.04 -9.64
CA PHE A 110 -2.14 -10.94 -10.36
C PHE A 110 -2.18 -9.92 -11.50
N LYS A 111 -3.22 -9.94 -12.35
CA LYS A 111 -3.38 -8.94 -13.43
C LYS A 111 -3.41 -7.52 -12.89
N ILE A 112 -4.11 -7.30 -11.78
CA ILE A 112 -4.19 -5.98 -11.14
C ILE A 112 -2.85 -5.60 -10.52
N TYR A 113 -2.12 -6.54 -9.92
CA TYR A 113 -0.76 -6.27 -9.43
C TYR A 113 0.18 -5.84 -10.58
N TYR A 114 0.03 -6.43 -11.76
CA TYR A 114 0.81 -6.04 -12.94
C TYR A 114 0.52 -4.59 -13.35
N GLN A 115 -0.75 -4.16 -13.28
CA GLN A 115 -1.13 -2.77 -13.51
C GLN A 115 -0.49 -1.83 -12.48
N PHE A 116 -0.47 -2.20 -11.20
CA PHE A 116 0.19 -1.43 -10.15
C PHE A 116 1.67 -1.21 -10.48
N LEU A 117 2.40 -2.30 -10.75
CA LEU A 117 3.85 -2.25 -10.99
C LEU A 117 4.20 -1.47 -12.26
N LYS A 118 3.38 -1.58 -13.31
CA LYS A 118 3.57 -0.86 -14.57
C LYS A 118 3.30 0.65 -14.42
N HIS A 119 2.22 1.04 -13.74
CA HIS A 119 1.68 2.41 -13.84
C HIS A 119 1.87 3.29 -12.60
N CYS A 120 2.03 2.73 -11.40
CA CYS A 120 2.07 3.56 -10.19
C CYS A 120 3.31 4.43 -10.07
N PHE A 121 4.43 4.03 -10.67
CA PHE A 121 5.71 4.70 -10.49
C PHE A 121 6.06 5.69 -11.60
N GLY A 122 5.30 5.72 -12.71
CA GLY A 122 5.47 6.68 -13.80
C GLY A 122 6.79 6.53 -14.58
N PHE A 123 7.27 5.30 -14.76
CA PHE A 123 8.56 5.02 -15.42
C PHE A 123 8.62 5.50 -16.87
N GLU A 124 7.48 5.64 -17.54
CA GLU A 124 7.38 6.22 -18.88
C GLU A 124 7.89 7.67 -18.95
N HIS A 125 7.98 8.36 -17.80
CA HIS A 125 8.46 9.73 -17.72
C HIS A 125 9.91 9.85 -17.23
N ALA A 126 10.64 8.74 -17.07
CA ALA A 126 12.05 8.79 -16.70
C ALA A 126 12.88 9.39 -17.85
N THR A 127 13.58 10.50 -17.59
CA THR A 127 14.41 11.20 -18.59
C THR A 127 15.87 10.76 -18.60
N LYS A 128 16.33 10.09 -17.53
CA LYS A 128 17.70 9.61 -17.37
C LYS A 128 17.72 8.09 -17.31
N ASN A 129 18.80 7.48 -17.80
CA ASN A 129 19.04 6.04 -17.65
C ASN A 129 18.90 5.62 -16.19
N THR A 130 17.90 4.80 -15.92
CA THR A 130 17.44 4.41 -14.59
C THR A 130 17.39 2.90 -14.49
N TYR A 131 18.05 2.37 -13.46
CA TYR A 131 18.06 0.94 -13.15
C TYR A 131 17.22 0.73 -11.90
N ILE A 132 16.26 -0.18 -11.98
CA ILE A 132 15.32 -0.45 -10.91
C ILE A 132 15.45 -1.91 -10.51
N THR A 133 15.73 -2.15 -9.23
CA THR A 133 15.57 -3.46 -8.62
C THR A 133 14.23 -3.51 -7.91
N LEU A 134 13.28 -4.23 -8.47
CA LEU A 134 11.98 -4.49 -7.88
C LEU A 134 12.06 -5.72 -6.98
N LYS A 135 11.84 -5.52 -5.68
CA LYS A 135 11.91 -6.52 -4.62
C LYS A 135 10.50 -6.87 -4.14
N LEU A 136 10.10 -8.11 -4.39
CA LEU A 136 8.76 -8.63 -4.10
C LEU A 136 8.83 -9.77 -3.09
N ASP A 137 7.75 -10.06 -2.39
CA ASP A 137 7.71 -11.19 -1.45
C ASP A 137 7.68 -12.56 -2.17
N THR A 138 8.19 -13.57 -1.51
CA THR A 138 8.29 -14.96 -1.97
C THR A 138 6.99 -15.76 -1.88
N HIS A 139 5.92 -15.22 -1.28
CA HIS A 139 4.68 -15.95 -0.98
C HIS A 139 3.88 -16.40 -2.22
N SER A 140 4.15 -15.83 -3.40
CA SER A 140 3.52 -16.26 -4.66
C SER A 140 4.07 -17.61 -5.17
N SER A 141 3.22 -18.42 -5.80
CA SER A 141 3.66 -19.69 -6.41
C SER A 141 4.71 -19.48 -7.51
N HIS A 142 5.54 -20.50 -7.76
CA HIS A 142 6.60 -20.43 -8.78
C HIS A 142 6.07 -19.99 -10.15
N TYR A 143 4.92 -20.52 -10.57
CA TYR A 143 4.25 -20.16 -11.83
C TYR A 143 3.95 -18.66 -11.92
N HIS A 144 3.28 -18.09 -10.92
CA HIS A 144 2.93 -16.67 -10.94
C HIS A 144 4.16 -15.75 -10.86
N ARG A 145 5.20 -16.18 -10.13
CA ARG A 145 6.48 -15.46 -10.07
C ARG A 145 7.17 -15.42 -11.43
N HIS A 146 7.16 -16.54 -12.15
CA HIS A 146 7.71 -16.63 -13.50
C HIS A 146 6.94 -15.72 -14.46
N GLN A 147 5.61 -15.82 -14.50
CA GLN A 147 4.77 -14.97 -15.35
C GLN A 147 4.95 -13.48 -15.08
N LEU A 148 5.01 -13.09 -13.79
CA LEU A 148 5.27 -11.70 -13.40
C LEU A 148 6.64 -11.22 -13.88
N THR A 149 7.65 -12.09 -13.77
CA THR A 149 9.01 -11.77 -14.21
C THR A 149 9.05 -11.56 -15.73
N GLU A 150 8.43 -12.44 -16.51
CA GLU A 150 8.36 -12.32 -17.97
C GLU A 150 7.56 -11.08 -18.38
N TYR A 151 6.42 -10.81 -17.74
CA TYR A 151 5.65 -9.58 -17.93
C TYR A 151 6.51 -8.33 -17.70
N LEU A 152 7.20 -8.23 -16.56
CA LEU A 152 8.02 -7.07 -16.22
C LEU A 152 9.22 -6.90 -17.16
N LYS A 153 9.81 -8.00 -17.66
CA LYS A 153 10.88 -7.95 -18.68
C LYS A 153 10.35 -7.47 -20.03
N SER A 154 9.11 -7.82 -20.38
CA SER A 154 8.46 -7.38 -21.62
C SER A 154 8.08 -5.89 -21.60
N LEU A 155 8.08 -5.24 -20.43
CA LEU A 155 7.81 -3.81 -20.35
C LEU A 155 8.97 -3.02 -20.99
N VAL A 156 8.66 -2.31 -22.06
CA VAL A 156 9.62 -1.44 -22.75
C VAL A 156 9.47 -0.01 -22.25
N PHE A 157 10.50 0.50 -21.59
CA PHE A 157 10.62 1.89 -21.18
C PHE A 157 11.94 2.44 -21.72
N SER A 158 11.92 3.57 -22.44
CA SER A 158 13.10 4.08 -23.17
C SER A 158 14.36 4.24 -22.32
N ASN A 159 14.20 4.66 -21.06
CA ASN A 159 15.32 4.96 -20.16
C ASN A 159 15.34 4.07 -18.90
N VAL A 160 14.53 3.01 -18.82
CA VAL A 160 14.40 2.22 -17.59
C VAL A 160 14.71 0.76 -17.82
N LYS A 161 15.60 0.20 -17.00
CA LYS A 161 15.89 -1.24 -16.93
C LYS A 161 15.41 -1.78 -15.60
N ILE A 162 14.57 -2.81 -15.64
CA ILE A 162 13.97 -3.42 -14.44
C ILE A 162 14.57 -4.81 -14.22
N LYS A 163 15.03 -5.05 -12.99
CA LYS A 163 15.40 -6.36 -12.45
C LYS A 163 14.39 -6.74 -11.37
N VAL A 164 13.95 -7.99 -11.36
CA VAL A 164 13.04 -8.51 -10.33
C VAL A 164 13.81 -9.43 -9.38
N GLU A 165 13.62 -9.25 -8.08
CA GLU A 165 14.17 -10.08 -7.01
C GLU A 165 13.05 -10.47 -6.05
N PHE A 166 12.97 -11.76 -5.71
CA PHE A 166 12.04 -12.24 -4.69
C PHE A 166 12.80 -12.40 -3.38
N ILE A 167 12.27 -11.83 -2.29
CA ILE A 167 12.93 -11.79 -0.99
C ILE A 167 11.98 -12.23 0.13
N ASP A 168 12.54 -12.67 1.25
CA ASP A 168 11.78 -12.98 2.46
C ASP A 168 11.34 -11.68 3.16
N SER A 169 10.03 -11.40 3.18
CA SER A 169 9.46 -10.21 3.83
C SER A 169 9.81 -10.10 5.31
N LYS A 170 10.06 -11.21 6.02
CA LYS A 170 10.49 -11.21 7.43
C LYS A 170 11.83 -10.52 7.63
N LYS A 171 12.66 -10.48 6.59
CA LYS A 171 14.00 -9.87 6.61
C LYS A 171 14.03 -8.47 5.99
N SER A 172 12.89 -7.97 5.51
CA SER A 172 12.78 -6.68 4.82
C SER A 172 11.93 -5.69 5.61
N CYS A 173 12.54 -4.65 6.20
CA CYS A 173 11.78 -3.62 6.90
C CYS A 173 10.85 -2.84 5.94
N ALA A 174 11.27 -2.65 4.69
CA ALA A 174 10.49 -1.93 3.69
C ALA A 174 9.20 -2.67 3.30
N LEU A 175 9.25 -4.00 3.11
CA LEU A 175 8.04 -4.81 2.89
C LEU A 175 7.14 -4.80 4.13
N GLN A 176 7.71 -4.89 5.32
CA GLN A 176 6.95 -4.80 6.58
C GLN A 176 6.28 -3.42 6.76
N ILE A 177 6.90 -2.33 6.31
CA ILE A 177 6.25 -1.02 6.27
C ILE A 177 5.10 -1.01 5.26
N CYS A 178 5.26 -1.64 4.09
CA CYS A 178 4.16 -1.78 3.13
C CYS A 178 2.97 -2.54 3.76
N ASP A 179 3.19 -3.68 4.42
CA ASP A 179 2.16 -4.42 5.18
C ASP A 179 1.46 -3.51 6.20
N LEU A 180 2.23 -2.74 6.97
CA LEU A 180 1.70 -1.83 7.99
C LEU A 180 0.79 -0.74 7.38
N LEU A 181 1.25 -0.07 6.32
CA LEU A 181 0.52 1.03 5.67
C LEU A 181 -0.74 0.53 4.95
N MET A 182 -0.65 -0.59 4.22
CA MET A 182 -1.80 -1.20 3.55
C MET A 182 -2.80 -1.80 4.54
N GLY A 183 -2.31 -2.40 5.62
CA GLY A 183 -3.12 -2.88 6.74
C GLY A 183 -3.94 -1.75 7.37
N ALA A 184 -3.30 -0.60 7.60
CA ALA A 184 -3.96 0.61 8.08
C ALA A 184 -4.99 1.15 7.09
N ALA A 185 -4.65 1.19 5.80
CA ALA A 185 -5.56 1.64 4.74
C ALA A 185 -6.85 0.81 4.73
N GLY A 186 -6.75 -0.51 4.60
CA GLY A 186 -7.95 -1.33 4.55
C GLY A 186 -8.74 -1.33 5.87
N TYR A 187 -8.08 -1.22 7.03
CA TYR A 187 -8.78 -1.11 8.31
C TYR A 187 -9.58 0.19 8.42
N HIS A 188 -8.98 1.30 7.97
CA HIS A 188 -9.60 2.63 7.97
C HIS A 188 -10.74 2.71 6.96
N GLY A 189 -10.47 2.39 5.69
CA GLY A 189 -11.43 2.55 4.59
C GLY A 189 -12.65 1.65 4.73
N ASN A 190 -12.44 0.41 5.15
CA ASN A 190 -13.55 -0.52 5.36
C ASN A 190 -14.25 -0.34 6.71
N LYS A 191 -13.85 0.67 7.51
CA LYS A 191 -14.44 0.98 8.82
C LYS A 191 -14.52 -0.23 9.76
N ILE A 192 -13.51 -1.10 9.73
CA ILE A 192 -13.50 -2.38 10.46
C ILE A 192 -13.70 -2.20 11.96
N SER A 193 -13.25 -1.07 12.51
CA SER A 193 -13.45 -0.77 13.92
C SER A 193 -14.92 -0.61 14.31
N TRP A 194 -15.84 -0.40 13.36
CA TRP A 194 -17.27 -0.23 13.63
C TRP A 194 -17.98 -1.57 13.82
N ASP A 195 -17.41 -2.66 13.28
CA ASP A 195 -17.95 -4.01 13.47
C ASP A 195 -17.80 -4.46 14.93
N LEU A 196 -18.89 -4.96 15.52
CA LEU A 196 -18.82 -5.66 16.79
C LEU A 196 -18.31 -7.08 16.56
N LEU A 197 -17.37 -7.53 17.39
CA LEU A 197 -16.90 -8.91 17.37
C LEU A 197 -18.00 -9.85 17.92
N PRO A 198 -18.03 -11.14 17.50
CA PRO A 198 -19.01 -12.10 17.99
C PRO A 198 -19.10 -12.11 19.53
N GLY A 199 -20.31 -12.01 20.06
CA GLY A 199 -20.58 -11.98 21.51
C GLY A 199 -20.15 -10.70 22.23
N LYS A 200 -19.69 -9.65 21.54
CA LYS A 200 -19.30 -8.37 22.17
C LYS A 200 -20.38 -7.31 21.97
N LYS A 201 -20.75 -6.63 23.06
CA LYS A 201 -21.66 -5.48 23.05
C LYS A 201 -20.98 -4.13 22.78
N ARG A 202 -19.65 -4.10 22.82
CA ARG A 202 -18.82 -2.89 22.65
C ARG A 202 -17.55 -3.22 21.89
N ARG A 203 -17.01 -2.22 21.19
CA ARG A 203 -15.69 -2.27 20.55
C ARG A 203 -14.61 -2.51 21.60
N THR A 204 -13.65 -3.38 21.28
CA THR A 204 -12.54 -3.69 22.18
C THR A 204 -11.52 -2.56 22.25
N LYS A 205 -10.70 -2.52 23.32
CA LYS A 205 -9.56 -1.59 23.42
C LYS A 205 -8.62 -1.69 22.21
N ASN A 206 -8.36 -2.91 21.72
CA ASN A 206 -7.55 -3.14 20.53
C ASN A 206 -8.20 -2.58 19.26
N GLN A 207 -9.52 -2.70 19.06
CA GLN A 207 -10.20 -2.11 17.90
C GLN A 207 -10.11 -0.58 17.93
N LEU A 208 -10.35 0.04 19.08
CA LEU A 208 -10.26 1.49 19.23
C LEU A 208 -8.83 1.99 19.00
N MET A 209 -7.84 1.29 19.53
CA MET A 209 -6.42 1.60 19.33
C MET A 209 -6.02 1.46 17.84
N LYS A 210 -6.41 0.37 17.16
CA LYS A 210 -6.15 0.22 15.72
C LYS A 210 -6.86 1.29 14.88
N ALA A 211 -8.06 1.71 15.28
CA ALA A 211 -8.76 2.82 14.65
C ALA A 211 -7.95 4.13 14.78
N ALA A 212 -7.49 4.45 15.99
CA ALA A 212 -6.66 5.63 16.24
C ALA A 212 -5.34 5.57 15.46
N PHE A 213 -4.65 4.43 15.47
CA PHE A 213 -3.42 4.24 14.71
C PHE A 213 -3.63 4.38 13.19
N SER A 214 -4.69 3.77 12.64
CA SER A 214 -5.01 3.92 11.21
C SER A 214 -5.30 5.37 10.84
N LYS A 215 -5.90 6.15 11.74
CA LYS A 215 -6.09 7.59 11.57
C LYS A 215 -4.75 8.34 11.59
N ASN A 216 -3.80 7.95 12.44
CA ASN A 216 -2.46 8.55 12.42
C ASN A 216 -1.74 8.31 11.09
N VAL A 217 -1.90 7.13 10.49
CA VAL A 217 -1.37 6.84 9.14
C VAL A 217 -2.04 7.74 8.09
N TYR A 218 -3.36 7.91 8.16
CA TYR A 218 -4.08 8.84 7.28
C TYR A 218 -3.52 10.26 7.39
N GLU A 219 -3.35 10.78 8.60
CA GLU A 219 -2.83 12.13 8.82
C GLU A 219 -1.37 12.28 8.35
N LEU A 220 -0.53 11.23 8.51
CA LEU A 220 0.82 11.20 7.96
C LEU A 220 0.79 11.33 6.43
N LEU A 221 -0.02 10.52 5.74
CA LEU A 221 -0.12 10.57 4.28
C LEU A 221 -0.67 11.93 3.80
N LYS A 222 -1.66 12.47 4.50
CA LYS A 222 -2.22 13.80 4.25
C LYS A 222 -1.16 14.89 4.40
N ARG A 223 -0.31 14.84 5.42
CA ARG A 223 0.80 15.80 5.59
C ARG A 223 1.80 15.70 4.44
N ILE A 224 2.21 14.49 4.06
CA ILE A 224 3.11 14.28 2.92
C ILE A 224 2.49 14.85 1.63
N ASP A 225 1.19 14.59 1.38
CA ASP A 225 0.48 15.13 0.23
C ASP A 225 0.46 16.67 0.23
N ALA A 226 0.08 17.27 1.36
CA ALA A 226 0.00 18.72 1.50
C ALA A 226 1.37 19.38 1.29
N THR A 227 2.43 18.83 1.88
CA THR A 227 3.79 19.36 1.78
C THR A 227 4.35 19.29 0.35
N HIS A 228 4.16 18.17 -0.36
CA HIS A 228 4.86 17.93 -1.63
C HIS A 228 4.00 18.16 -2.87
N ARG A 229 2.67 18.09 -2.76
CA ARG A 229 1.74 18.36 -3.87
C ARG A 229 1.03 19.72 -3.73
N GLY A 230 1.04 20.33 -2.54
CA GLY A 230 0.34 21.58 -2.25
C GLY A 230 -1.18 21.45 -2.17
N SER A 231 -1.73 20.24 -2.26
CA SER A 231 -3.16 19.97 -2.17
C SER A 231 -3.60 19.85 -0.72
N LYS A 232 -4.62 20.62 -0.33
CA LYS A 232 -5.31 20.46 0.97
C LYS A 232 -6.43 19.40 0.94
N ALA A 233 -6.71 18.82 -0.22
CA ALA A 233 -7.85 17.93 -0.48
C ALA A 233 -7.45 16.44 -0.56
N PHE A 234 -6.55 15.97 0.29
CA PHE A 234 -6.20 14.55 0.33
C PHE A 234 -7.38 13.70 0.81
N ASN A 235 -7.76 12.71 0.01
CA ASN A 235 -8.69 11.64 0.37
C ASN A 235 -8.02 10.30 0.06
N TRP A 236 -7.85 9.46 1.08
CA TRP A 236 -7.10 8.21 0.97
C TRP A 236 -7.80 7.16 0.10
N PHE A 237 -9.11 7.28 -0.13
CA PHE A 237 -9.86 6.34 -0.96
C PHE A 237 -10.28 6.95 -2.30
N GLU A 238 -9.56 7.98 -2.75
CA GLU A 238 -9.71 8.55 -4.08
C GLU A 238 -8.37 8.70 -4.79
N THR A 239 -8.40 8.70 -6.13
CA THR A 239 -7.18 8.84 -6.91
C THR A 239 -6.56 10.21 -6.69
N THR A 240 -5.29 10.21 -6.30
CA THR A 240 -4.46 11.42 -6.23
C THR A 240 -4.29 11.98 -7.64
N GLY A 241 -5.00 13.07 -7.93
CA GLY A 241 -4.91 13.79 -9.20
C GLY A 241 -3.50 14.27 -9.52
N THR A 242 -3.21 14.37 -10.82
CA THR A 242 -1.94 14.86 -11.37
C THR A 242 -1.96 16.35 -11.72
N GLY A 243 -3.09 17.03 -11.50
CA GLY A 243 -3.28 18.43 -11.92
C GLY A 243 -3.17 18.62 -13.43
N GLY A 244 -3.47 17.59 -14.23
CA GLY A 244 -3.29 17.60 -15.69
C GLY A 244 -1.86 17.33 -16.17
N VAL A 245 -0.87 17.24 -15.25
CA VAL A 245 0.55 17.09 -15.60
C VAL A 245 0.96 15.62 -15.50
N THR A 246 1.17 14.93 -16.63
CA THR A 246 1.46 13.47 -16.63
C THR A 246 2.76 13.12 -15.91
N VAL A 247 3.82 13.92 -16.06
CA VAL A 247 5.11 13.73 -15.36
C VAL A 247 4.99 13.75 -13.84
N ALA A 248 3.90 14.31 -13.30
CA ALA A 248 3.58 14.25 -11.87
C ALA A 248 3.48 12.80 -11.34
N ARG A 249 3.09 11.84 -12.20
CA ARG A 249 3.06 10.40 -11.86
C ARG A 249 4.42 9.90 -11.40
N TYR A 250 5.48 10.41 -12.02
CA TYR A 250 6.86 10.12 -11.68
C TYR A 250 7.33 10.97 -10.49
N ASN A 251 7.05 12.28 -10.48
CA ASN A 251 7.67 13.21 -9.52
C ASN A 251 7.04 13.22 -8.12
N HIS A 252 5.72 12.98 -7.99
CA HIS A 252 5.05 13.09 -6.69
C HIS A 252 5.63 12.13 -5.64
N LYS A 253 5.77 12.58 -4.40
CA LYS A 253 6.20 11.72 -3.27
C LYS A 253 5.15 10.72 -2.85
N LEU A 254 3.88 11.11 -2.90
CA LEU A 254 2.75 10.26 -2.56
C LEU A 254 1.80 10.19 -3.76
N ARG A 255 1.37 8.98 -4.11
CA ARG A 255 0.21 8.80 -4.99
C ARG A 255 -0.63 7.62 -4.53
N ILE A 256 -1.93 7.88 -4.44
CA ILE A 256 -2.98 6.88 -4.25
C ILE A 256 -3.70 6.72 -5.60
N TRP A 257 -3.95 5.48 -6.00
CA TRP A 257 -4.71 5.16 -7.20
C TRP A 257 -5.91 4.26 -6.85
N LYS A 258 -7.12 4.81 -6.95
CA LYS A 258 -8.35 4.03 -7.00
C LYS A 258 -8.45 3.42 -8.40
N PHE A 259 -8.14 2.14 -8.52
CA PHE A 259 -8.23 1.44 -9.79
C PHE A 259 -9.69 1.20 -10.14
N ILE A 260 -10.13 1.76 -11.26
CA ILE A 260 -11.45 1.54 -11.84
C ILE A 260 -11.24 0.83 -13.18
N PRO A 261 -11.72 -0.42 -13.35
CA PRO A 261 -11.61 -1.12 -14.62
C PRO A 261 -12.32 -0.35 -15.75
N THR A 262 -11.81 -0.41 -16.98
CA THR A 262 -12.48 0.28 -18.11
C THR A 262 -13.90 -0.24 -18.34
N LEU A 263 -14.07 -1.56 -18.35
CA LEU A 263 -15.37 -2.22 -18.45
C LEU A 263 -15.90 -2.51 -17.05
N HIS A 264 -16.81 -1.68 -16.55
CA HIS A 264 -17.40 -1.86 -15.23
C HIS A 264 -18.87 -1.43 -15.19
N VAL A 265 -19.56 -1.92 -14.18
CA VAL A 265 -20.88 -1.42 -13.75
C VAL A 265 -20.73 -0.88 -12.33
N TYR A 266 -21.34 0.29 -12.08
CA TYR A 266 -21.37 0.89 -10.77
C TYR A 266 -22.47 0.27 -9.90
N ASP A 267 -22.10 -0.20 -8.71
CA ASP A 267 -22.99 -0.78 -7.69
C ASP A 267 -22.98 0.09 -6.43
N PRO A 268 -23.98 0.98 -6.26
CA PRO A 268 -24.05 1.89 -5.11
C PRO A 268 -24.28 1.16 -3.79
N SER A 269 -24.60 -0.14 -3.80
CA SER A 269 -24.80 -0.90 -2.56
C SER A 269 -23.50 -1.15 -1.78
N TRP A 270 -22.35 -0.86 -2.40
CA TRP A 270 -21.04 -0.81 -1.72
C TRP A 270 -20.71 0.56 -1.14
N GLU A 271 -21.50 1.59 -1.43
CA GLU A 271 -21.24 2.94 -0.94
C GLU A 271 -21.47 3.09 0.55
N ASP A 272 -20.82 4.09 1.13
CA ASP A 272 -20.95 4.38 2.55
C ASP A 272 -22.39 4.68 2.98
N SER A 273 -23.19 5.26 2.09
CA SER A 273 -24.61 5.55 2.29
C SER A 273 -25.48 4.29 2.38
N ALA A 274 -25.04 3.17 1.81
CA ALA A 274 -25.76 1.91 1.83
C ALA A 274 -25.62 1.15 3.17
N PHE A 275 -24.70 1.58 4.04
CA PHE A 275 -24.46 0.97 5.35
C PHE A 275 -24.87 1.94 6.47
N PRO A 276 -26.13 1.90 6.96
CA PRO A 276 -26.54 2.69 8.12
C PRO A 276 -25.72 2.31 9.37
N LYS A 277 -25.61 3.25 10.31
CA LYS A 277 -24.77 3.16 11.52
C LYS A 277 -24.85 1.75 12.16
N ASN A 278 -23.70 1.11 12.35
CA ASN A 278 -23.51 -0.22 12.95
C ASN A 278 -23.89 -1.46 12.12
N ALA A 279 -24.21 -1.33 10.82
CA ALA A 279 -24.30 -2.50 9.96
C ALA A 279 -22.90 -3.04 9.63
N VAL A 280 -22.71 -4.35 9.81
CA VAL A 280 -21.48 -5.05 9.45
C VAL A 280 -21.27 -4.91 7.93
N ARG A 281 -20.15 -4.31 7.50
CA ARG A 281 -19.81 -4.14 6.07
C ARG A 281 -19.26 -5.42 5.48
N LYS A 282 -20.03 -6.50 5.56
CA LYS A 282 -19.67 -7.81 5.02
C LYS A 282 -20.85 -8.27 4.17
N LYS A 283 -20.68 -8.23 2.86
CA LYS A 283 -21.50 -9.00 1.92
C LYS A 283 -20.80 -10.31 1.62
#